data_AF-A0A9Q9BAD5-F1
#
_entry.id   AF-A0A9Q9BAD5-F1
#
_cell.length_a   1.000
_cell.length_b   1.000
_cell.length_c   1.000
_cell.angle_alpha   90.00
_cell.angle_beta   90.00
_cell.angle_gamma   90.00
#
_symmetry.space_group_name_H-M   'P 1'
#
loop_
_entity.id
_entity.type
_entity.pdbx_description
1 polymer ?
#
loop_
_entity_poly.entity_id
_entity_poly.type
_entity_poly.pdbx_seq_one_letter_code
_entity_poly.pdbx_strand_id
1 'polypeptide(L)'
;MWQAISEVLTSGNALQVLIFLAVIIALFILLVKSGIVAIKTKHLRIGQAEKEREIIRRQVEAAHDFVMSIEGKIDADMTKCNRFFIKYILERVYDKVIEWVMFNNISNSPMYVQDKQETICNLIYTFPIEKAFKTPEFKKRIQNWTAELIARLVQTREIYNKER
;
A
#
# COMPACT_ATOMS: atom_id res chain seq x y z
N MET A 1 -12.09 3.31 -48.36
CA MET A 1 -11.82 3.98 -47.06
C MET A 1 -11.82 5.51 -47.23
N TRP A 2 -11.04 6.07 -48.15
CA TRP A 2 -10.99 7.54 -48.41
C TRP A 2 -12.31 8.13 -48.95
N GLN A 3 -13.01 7.43 -49.85
CA GLN A 3 -14.32 7.86 -50.37
C GLN A 3 -15.40 7.94 -49.29
N ALA A 4 -15.46 6.95 -48.39
CA ALA A 4 -16.42 6.94 -47.27
C ALA A 4 -16.16 8.08 -46.27
N ILE A 5 -14.89 8.43 -46.03
CA ILE A 5 -14.52 9.58 -45.19
C ILE A 5 -14.94 10.89 -45.86
N SER A 6 -14.74 10.99 -47.18
CA SER A 6 -15.16 12.16 -47.96
C SER A 6 -16.68 12.36 -47.97
N GLU A 7 -17.47 11.30 -48.17
CA GLU A 7 -18.94 11.38 -48.16
C GLU A 7 -19.51 11.76 -46.79
N VAL A 8 -18.92 11.22 -45.72
CA VAL A 8 -19.34 11.56 -44.36
C VAL A 8 -19.06 13.03 -44.03
N LEU A 9 -17.93 13.57 -44.50
CA LEU A 9 -17.53 14.97 -44.30
C LEU A 9 -18.30 15.98 -45.17
N THR A 10 -18.82 15.56 -46.33
CA THR A 10 -19.64 16.41 -47.22
C THR A 10 -21.14 16.26 -47.00
N SER A 11 -21.57 15.28 -46.20
CA SER A 11 -22.98 15.10 -45.84
C SER A 11 -23.50 16.20 -44.91
N GLY A 12 -24.81 16.50 -44.98
CA GLY A 12 -25.46 17.48 -44.09
C GLY A 12 -25.35 17.16 -42.59
N ASN A 13 -24.95 15.94 -42.24
CA ASN A 13 -24.77 15.48 -40.86
C ASN A 13 -23.30 15.45 -40.41
N ALA A 14 -22.36 15.95 -41.22
CA ALA A 14 -20.92 15.93 -40.93
C ALA A 14 -20.56 16.50 -39.55
N LEU A 15 -21.24 17.58 -39.15
CA LEU A 15 -21.01 18.24 -37.85
C LEU A 15 -21.46 17.35 -36.68
N GLN A 16 -22.56 16.61 -36.85
CA GLN A 16 -23.07 15.68 -35.84
C GLN A 16 -22.14 14.47 -35.68
N VAL A 17 -21.56 13.99 -36.78
CA VAL A 17 -20.55 12.92 -36.78
C VAL A 17 -19.26 13.37 -36.09
N LEU A 18 -18.80 14.60 -36.34
CA LEU A 18 -17.61 15.15 -35.67
C LEU A 18 -17.82 15.29 -34.16
N ILE A 19 -19.00 15.76 -33.73
CA ILE A 19 -19.34 15.84 -32.30
C ILE A 19 -19.36 14.44 -31.67
N PHE A 20 -19.98 13.46 -32.33
CA PHE A 20 -20.02 12.08 -31.83
C PHE A 20 -18.62 11.48 -31.69
N LEU A 21 -17.74 11.73 -32.66
CA LEU A 21 -16.35 11.27 -32.61
C LEU A 21 -15.59 11.91 -31.45
N ALA A 22 -15.76 13.22 -31.25
CA ALA A 22 -15.16 13.95 -30.13
C ALA A 22 -15.64 13.41 -28.77
N VAL A 23 -16.93 13.06 -28.65
CA VAL A 23 -17.50 12.46 -27.44
C VAL A 23 -16.90 11.08 -27.16
N ILE A 24 -16.73 10.23 -28.18
CA ILE A 24 -16.07 8.92 -28.04
C ILE A 24 -14.62 9.09 -27.57
N ILE A 25 -13.88 10.03 -28.16
CA ILE A 25 -12.50 10.31 -27.76
C ILE A 25 -12.45 10.82 -26.31
N ALA A 26 -13.36 11.71 -25.93
CA ALA A 26 -13.46 12.21 -24.55
C ALA A 26 -13.79 11.09 -23.55
N LEU A 27 -14.74 10.21 -23.89
CA LEU A 27 -15.06 9.02 -23.11
C LEU A 27 -13.85 8.09 -22.98
N PHE A 28 -13.11 7.88 -24.07
CA PHE A 28 -11.92 7.04 -24.04
C PHE A 28 -10.83 7.61 -23.13
N ILE A 29 -10.59 8.93 -23.20
CA ILE A 29 -9.67 9.64 -22.31
C ILE A 29 -10.12 9.49 -20.85
N LEU A 30 -11.42 9.65 -20.57
CA LEU A 30 -11.97 9.46 -19.22
C LEU A 30 -11.79 8.04 -18.71
N LEU A 31 -12.02 7.02 -19.55
CA LEU A 31 -11.86 5.61 -19.20
C LEU A 31 -10.41 5.21 -18.92
N VAL A 32 -9.45 5.79 -19.66
CA VAL A 32 -8.02 5.60 -19.40
C VAL A 32 -7.63 6.32 -18.11
N LYS A 33 -8.10 7.56 -17.91
CA LYS A 33 -7.80 8.36 -16.72
C LYS A 33 -8.41 7.80 -15.44
N SER A 34 -9.60 7.18 -15.54
CA SER A 34 -10.26 6.48 -14.42
C SER A 34 -9.68 5.08 -14.15
N GLY A 35 -8.73 4.62 -14.97
CA GLY A 35 -8.06 3.34 -14.77
C GLY A 35 -8.90 2.10 -15.12
N ILE A 36 -10.09 2.28 -15.72
CA ILE A 36 -10.96 1.17 -16.17
C ILE A 36 -10.32 0.43 -17.35
N VAL A 37 -9.59 1.15 -18.20
CA VAL A 37 -8.90 0.58 -19.37
C VAL A 37 -7.39 0.66 -19.15
N ALA A 38 -6.75 -0.50 -18.98
CA ALA A 38 -5.30 -0.62 -18.94
C ALA A 38 -4.76 -0.88 -20.36
N ILE A 39 -4.07 0.10 -20.95
CA ILE A 39 -3.42 -0.07 -22.24
C ILE A 39 -2.09 -0.81 -22.02
N LYS A 40 -2.06 -2.07 -22.46
CA LYS A 40 -0.88 -2.94 -22.36
C LYS A 40 -0.11 -2.92 -23.69
N THR A 41 0.77 -1.94 -23.90
CA THR A 41 1.72 -1.98 -25.03
C THR A 41 3.06 -2.57 -24.60
N LYS A 42 3.85 -3.09 -25.56
CA LYS A 42 5.16 -3.72 -25.32
C LYS A 42 6.18 -2.82 -24.59
N HIS A 43 6.01 -1.50 -24.63
CA HIS A 43 7.00 -0.54 -24.12
C HIS A 43 6.43 0.53 -23.18
N LEU A 44 5.10 0.63 -23.05
CA LEU A 44 4.45 1.60 -22.19
C LEU A 44 3.21 0.97 -21.54
N ARG A 45 3.19 0.91 -20.22
CA ARG A 45 2.01 0.55 -19.44
C ARG A 45 1.62 1.77 -18.62
N ILE A 46 0.48 2.37 -18.95
CA ILE A 46 -0.05 3.53 -18.26
C ILE A 46 -1.36 3.09 -17.59
N GLY A 47 -1.41 3.20 -16.27
CA GLY A 47 -2.62 2.95 -15.48
C GLY A 47 -2.40 3.15 -13.98
N GLN A 48 -3.41 3.68 -13.27
CA GLN A 48 -3.37 3.84 -11.81
C GLN A 48 -3.15 2.50 -11.07
N ALA A 49 -3.56 1.38 -11.67
CA ALA A 49 -3.43 0.04 -11.09
C ALA A 49 -1.97 -0.44 -10.95
N GLU A 50 -1.06 -0.07 -11.86
CA GLU A 50 0.35 -0.48 -11.75
C GLU A 50 1.09 0.35 -10.70
N LYS A 51 0.74 1.65 -10.59
CA LYS A 51 1.26 2.54 -9.55
C LYS A 51 0.81 2.10 -8.15
N GLU A 52 -0.47 1.82 -7.97
CA GLU A 52 -0.98 1.29 -6.69
C GLU A 52 -0.34 -0.06 -6.34
N ARG A 53 -0.13 -0.95 -7.32
CA ARG A 53 0.60 -2.20 -7.10
C ARG A 53 2.05 -1.97 -6.69
N GLU A 54 2.72 -0.97 -7.27
CA GLU A 54 4.08 -0.62 -6.90
C GLU A 54 4.16 -0.02 -5.49
N ILE A 55 3.23 0.87 -5.13
CA ILE A 55 3.12 1.42 -3.78
C ILE A 55 2.92 0.29 -2.76
N ILE A 56 1.98 -0.62 -3.02
CA ILE A 56 1.74 -1.80 -2.17
C ILE A 56 3.02 -2.62 -2.05
N ARG A 57 3.71 -2.92 -3.16
CA ARG A 57 4.97 -3.68 -3.15
C ARG A 57 6.02 -3.00 -2.25
N ARG A 58 6.20 -1.69 -2.38
CA ARG A 58 7.16 -0.94 -1.56
C ARG A 58 6.77 -0.88 -0.09
N GLN A 59 5.48 -0.76 0.21
CA GLN A 59 4.98 -0.83 1.58
C GLN A 59 5.22 -2.21 2.21
N VAL A 60 5.02 -3.29 1.44
CA VAL A 60 5.34 -4.66 1.85
C VAL A 60 6.83 -4.82 2.15
N GLU A 61 7.70 -4.39 1.22
CA GLU A 61 9.16 -4.43 1.40
C GLU A 61 9.60 -3.64 2.64
N ALA A 62 9.11 -2.39 2.78
CA ALA A 62 9.44 -1.54 3.92
C ALA A 62 8.94 -2.11 5.26
N ALA A 63 7.74 -2.72 5.27
CA ALA A 63 7.21 -3.39 6.45
C ALA A 63 8.07 -4.59 6.86
N HIS A 64 8.46 -5.42 5.89
CA HIS A 64 9.31 -6.58 6.12
C HIS A 64 10.65 -6.16 6.74
N ASP A 65 11.36 -5.23 6.09
CA ASP A 65 12.67 -4.78 6.54
C ASP A 65 12.60 -4.14 7.93
N PHE A 66 11.55 -3.35 8.19
CA PHE A 66 11.35 -2.75 9.50
C PHE A 66 11.11 -3.79 10.59
N VAL A 67 10.16 -4.72 10.38
CA VAL A 67 9.79 -5.73 11.37
C VAL A 67 10.97 -6.65 11.66
N MET A 68 11.69 -7.10 10.63
CA MET A 68 12.88 -7.94 10.82
C MET A 68 14.03 -7.19 11.49
N SER A 69 14.17 -5.87 11.25
CA SER A 69 15.18 -5.06 11.96
C SER A 69 14.98 -5.02 13.48
N ILE A 70 13.76 -5.27 13.97
CA ILE A 70 13.48 -5.32 15.41
C ILE A 70 14.27 -6.44 16.09
N GLU A 71 14.51 -7.56 15.39
CA GLU A 71 15.34 -8.66 15.92
C GLU A 71 16.73 -8.16 16.34
N GLY A 72 17.35 -7.29 15.54
CA GLY A 72 18.65 -6.67 15.85
C GLY A 72 18.60 -5.56 16.90
N LYS A 73 17.41 -5.00 17.19
CA LYS A 73 17.20 -3.98 18.23
C LYS A 73 16.92 -4.59 19.60
N ILE A 74 16.61 -5.89 19.66
CA ILE A 74 16.40 -6.62 20.90
C ILE A 74 17.79 -7.06 21.40
N ASP A 75 18.32 -6.31 22.36
CA ASP A 75 19.53 -6.69 23.09
C ASP A 75 19.19 -7.85 24.04
N ALA A 76 19.22 -9.07 23.49
CA ALA A 76 18.93 -10.29 24.24
C ALA A 76 20.24 -10.94 24.66
N ASP A 77 20.45 -10.99 25.98
CA ASP A 77 21.26 -12.03 26.59
C ASP A 77 20.70 -13.38 26.12
N MET A 78 21.44 -14.08 25.25
CA MET A 78 20.96 -15.28 24.52
C MET A 78 20.58 -16.44 25.45
N THR A 79 20.90 -16.33 26.74
CA THR A 79 20.51 -17.28 27.78
C THR A 79 19.04 -17.15 28.21
N LYS A 80 18.39 -16.01 27.98
CA LYS A 80 17.02 -15.70 28.44
C LYS A 80 15.98 -15.58 27.33
N CYS A 81 16.39 -15.43 26.08
CA CYS A 81 15.48 -15.17 24.97
C CYS A 81 15.69 -16.15 23.82
N ASN A 82 14.67 -16.97 23.54
CA ASN A 82 14.68 -17.88 22.40
C ASN A 82 14.53 -17.08 21.10
N ARG A 83 15.62 -16.97 20.34
CA ARG A 83 15.67 -16.26 19.06
C ARG A 83 14.63 -16.75 18.04
N PHE A 84 14.38 -18.06 17.98
CA PHE A 84 13.35 -18.61 17.09
C PHE A 84 11.95 -18.15 17.49
N PHE A 85 11.69 -18.06 18.79
CA PHE A 85 10.40 -17.59 19.30
C PHE A 85 10.20 -16.10 19.01
N ILE A 86 11.23 -15.27 19.18
CA ILE A 86 11.19 -13.85 18.80
C ILE A 86 10.90 -13.72 17.30
N LYS A 87 11.67 -14.43 16.46
CA LYS A 87 11.48 -14.42 15.01
C LYS A 87 10.06 -14.81 14.63
N TYR A 88 9.53 -15.86 15.24
CA TYR A 88 8.14 -16.29 15.02
C TYR A 88 7.13 -15.21 15.40
N ILE A 89 7.30 -14.52 16.53
CA ILE A 89 6.42 -13.40 16.90
C ILE A 89 6.52 -12.27 15.87
N LEU A 90 7.73 -11.93 15.42
CA LEU A 90 7.95 -10.89 14.41
C LEU A 90 7.30 -11.25 13.07
N GLU A 91 7.40 -12.50 12.62
CA GLU A 91 6.71 -12.99 11.42
C GLU A 91 5.18 -12.85 11.55
N ARG A 92 4.61 -13.15 12.72
CA ARG A 92 3.18 -12.97 12.98
C ARG A 92 2.75 -11.51 12.99
N VAL A 93 3.60 -10.64 13.53
CA VAL A 93 3.39 -9.18 13.45
C VAL A 93 3.44 -8.71 11.99
N TYR A 94 4.41 -9.20 11.22
CA TYR A 94 4.53 -8.90 9.80
C TYR A 94 3.27 -9.33 9.02
N ASP A 95 2.80 -10.57 9.19
CA ASP A 95 1.55 -11.04 8.58
C ASP A 95 0.38 -10.09 8.84
N LYS A 96 0.28 -9.58 10.08
CA LYS A 96 -0.78 -8.65 10.45
C LYS A 96 -0.63 -7.28 9.79
N VAL A 97 0.60 -6.81 9.60
CA VAL A 97 0.88 -5.56 8.88
C VAL A 97 0.57 -5.71 7.40
N ILE A 98 0.85 -6.87 6.80
CA ILE A 98 0.52 -7.15 5.39
C ILE A 98 -0.98 -7.05 5.15
N GLU A 99 -1.80 -7.55 6.08
CA GLU A 99 -3.25 -7.38 6.03
C GLU A 99 -3.64 -5.89 5.92
N TRP A 100 -3.01 -5.01 6.71
CA TRP A 100 -3.28 -3.57 6.66
C TRP A 100 -2.88 -2.93 5.32
N VAL A 101 -1.73 -3.34 4.78
CA VAL A 101 -1.23 -2.88 3.48
C VAL A 101 -2.17 -3.31 2.35
N MET A 102 -2.66 -4.55 2.38
CA MET A 102 -3.60 -5.07 1.37
C MET A 102 -4.94 -4.32 1.37
N PHE A 103 -5.43 -3.89 2.53
CA PHE A 103 -6.65 -3.06 2.61
C PHE A 103 -6.42 -1.59 2.19
N ASN A 104 -5.17 -1.18 1.94
CA ASN A 104 -4.76 0.08 1.33
C ASN A 104 -5.33 1.37 1.97
N ASN A 105 -5.71 1.32 3.25
CA ASN A 105 -6.33 2.42 4.00
C ASN A 105 -5.50 2.80 5.25
N ILE A 106 -4.18 2.78 5.12
CA ILE A 106 -3.26 3.15 6.22
C ILE A 106 -3.28 4.66 6.42
N SER A 107 -3.37 5.10 7.68
CA SER A 107 -3.46 6.51 8.06
C SER A 107 -2.57 6.84 9.26
N ASN A 108 -2.07 8.07 9.33
CA ASN A 108 -1.36 8.61 10.49
C ASN A 108 -2.30 9.29 11.49
N SER A 109 -3.63 9.12 11.38
CA SER A 109 -4.55 9.70 12.36
C SER A 109 -4.31 9.10 13.75
N PRO A 110 -4.39 9.90 14.83
CA PRO A 110 -4.13 9.41 16.19
C PRO A 110 -4.98 8.19 16.56
N MET A 111 -6.26 8.18 16.16
CA MET A 111 -7.16 7.07 16.42
C MET A 111 -6.74 5.79 15.67
N TYR A 112 -6.34 5.92 14.40
CA TYR A 112 -5.85 4.77 13.62
C TYR A 112 -4.57 4.20 14.24
N VAL A 113 -3.61 5.06 14.57
CA VAL A 113 -2.34 4.65 15.18
C VAL A 113 -2.59 3.94 16.51
N GLN A 114 -3.45 4.48 17.36
CA GLN A 114 -3.79 3.89 18.65
C GLN A 114 -4.46 2.51 18.51
N ASP A 115 -5.41 2.37 17.58
CA ASP A 115 -6.05 1.08 17.28
C ASP A 115 -5.04 0.01 16.86
N LYS A 116 -4.10 0.38 15.97
CA LYS A 116 -3.05 -0.54 15.49
C LYS A 116 -2.02 -0.87 16.55
N GLN A 117 -1.65 0.10 17.39
CA GLN A 117 -0.80 -0.10 18.56
C GLN A 117 -1.39 -1.15 19.51
N GLU A 118 -2.67 -1.03 19.86
CA GLU A 118 -3.33 -2.03 20.72
C GLU A 118 -3.49 -3.38 20.01
N THR A 119 -3.78 -3.40 18.71
CA THR A 119 -3.85 -4.63 17.92
C THR A 119 -2.54 -5.43 17.99
N ILE A 120 -1.38 -4.77 17.81
CA ILE A 120 -0.08 -5.45 17.87
C ILE A 120 0.27 -5.87 19.30
N CYS A 121 0.02 -5.02 20.30
CA CYS A 121 0.23 -5.40 21.69
C CYS A 121 -0.60 -6.65 22.06
N ASN A 122 -1.88 -6.66 21.71
CA ASN A 122 -2.76 -7.80 21.96
C ASN A 122 -2.31 -9.05 21.22
N LEU A 123 -1.88 -8.93 19.97
CA LEU A 123 -1.30 -10.04 19.20
C LEU A 123 -0.08 -10.63 19.92
N ILE A 124 0.87 -9.79 20.34
CA ILE A 124 2.07 -10.25 21.06
C ILE A 124 1.69 -10.94 22.38
N TYR A 125 0.67 -10.44 23.08
CA TYR A 125 0.19 -11.03 24.33
C TYR A 125 -0.56 -12.35 24.17
N THR A 126 -0.90 -12.77 22.95
CA THR A 126 -1.43 -14.13 22.70
C THR A 126 -0.36 -15.21 22.81
N PHE A 127 0.92 -14.85 22.68
CA PHE A 127 2.03 -15.79 22.80
C PHE A 127 2.42 -16.02 24.27
N PRO A 128 2.98 -17.19 24.62
CA PRO A 128 3.44 -17.49 25.97
C PRO A 128 4.76 -16.76 26.31
N ILE A 129 4.71 -15.42 26.34
CA ILE A 129 5.83 -14.56 26.71
C ILE A 129 5.99 -14.46 28.23
N GLU A 130 7.22 -14.28 28.70
CA GLU A 130 7.50 -14.11 30.13
C GLU A 130 6.88 -12.83 30.69
N LYS A 131 6.64 -12.81 32.01
CA LYS A 131 6.09 -11.63 32.71
C LYS A 131 6.96 -10.38 32.55
N ALA A 132 8.28 -10.55 32.39
CA ALA A 132 9.22 -9.46 32.11
C ALA A 132 8.91 -8.72 30.79
N PHE A 133 8.21 -9.34 29.85
CA PHE A 133 7.77 -8.75 28.58
C PHE A 133 6.31 -8.25 28.63
N LYS A 134 5.71 -8.13 29.82
CA LYS A 134 4.36 -7.58 30.03
C LYS A 134 4.37 -6.25 30.76
N THR A 135 5.55 -5.63 30.89
CA THR A 135 5.68 -4.35 31.60
C THR A 135 5.14 -3.18 30.77
N PRO A 136 4.76 -2.07 31.42
CA PRO A 136 4.40 -0.84 30.73
C PRO A 136 5.52 -0.32 29.79
N GLU A 137 6.80 -0.51 30.14
CA GLU A 137 7.89 -0.09 29.26
C GLU A 137 7.98 -0.96 28.00
N PHE A 138 7.75 -2.28 28.13
CA PHE A 138 7.68 -3.15 26.97
C PHE A 138 6.49 -2.77 26.07
N LYS A 139 5.30 -2.58 26.66
CA LYS A 139 4.12 -2.12 25.92
C LYS A 139 4.42 -0.84 25.15
N LYS A 140 5.00 0.17 25.81
CA LYS A 140 5.37 1.45 25.19
C LYS A 140 6.38 1.28 24.05
N ARG A 141 7.37 0.39 24.18
CA ARG A 141 8.31 0.09 23.09
C ARG A 141 7.61 -0.47 21.85
N ILE A 142 6.72 -1.44 22.03
CA ILE A 142 5.92 -2.01 20.93
C ILE A 142 5.04 -0.92 20.28
N GLN A 143 4.38 -0.09 21.10
CA GLN A 143 3.55 0.99 20.60
C GLN A 143 4.35 2.01 19.77
N ASN A 144 5.56 2.36 20.22
CA ASN A 144 6.46 3.26 19.49
C ASN A 144 6.90 2.66 18.15
N TRP A 145 7.31 1.38 18.12
CA TRP A 145 7.68 0.70 16.87
C TRP A 145 6.49 0.61 15.91
N THR A 146 5.28 0.38 16.43
CA THR A 146 4.07 0.34 15.60
C THR A 146 3.77 1.70 15.00
N ALA A 147 3.90 2.79 15.76
CA ALA A 147 3.74 4.15 15.25
C ALA A 147 4.79 4.51 14.19
N GLU A 148 6.06 4.14 14.43
CA GLU A 148 7.15 4.36 13.48
C GLU A 148 6.89 3.61 12.16
N LEU A 149 6.44 2.35 12.24
CA LEU A 149 6.07 1.56 11.08
C LEU A 149 4.95 2.22 10.27
N ILE A 150 3.85 2.62 10.92
CA ILE A 150 2.71 3.27 10.25
C ILE A 150 3.17 4.56 9.56
N ALA A 151 3.97 5.38 10.25
CA ALA A 151 4.51 6.61 9.69
C ALA A 151 5.34 6.35 8.42
N ARG A 152 6.21 5.33 8.44
CA ARG A 152 6.99 4.90 7.26
C ARG A 152 6.09 4.46 6.11
N LEU A 153 5.06 3.65 6.37
CA LEU A 153 4.15 3.17 5.33
C LEU A 153 3.34 4.30 4.68
N VAL A 154 2.88 5.28 5.48
CA VAL A 154 2.21 6.48 4.95
C VAL A 154 3.18 7.32 4.14
N GLN A 155 4.41 7.53 4.62
CA GLN A 155 5.44 8.28 3.92
C GLN A 155 5.80 7.65 2.57
N THR A 156 5.91 6.31 2.48
CA THR A 156 6.12 5.61 1.21
C THR A 156 5.05 5.99 0.19
N ARG A 157 3.78 6.04 0.60
CA ARG A 157 2.68 6.45 -0.29
C ARG A 157 2.80 7.92 -0.71
N GLU A 158 3.17 8.80 0.21
CA GLU A 158 3.35 10.23 -0.08
C GLU A 158 4.44 10.49 -1.12
N ILE A 159 5.56 9.76 -1.08
CA ILE A 159 6.66 9.88 -2.05
C ILE A 159 6.12 9.62 -3.46
N TYR A 160 5.43 8.50 -3.65
CA TYR A 160 4.85 8.13 -4.94
C TYR A 160 3.72 9.09 -5.37
N ASN A 161 3.03 9.76 -4.44
CA ASN A 161 2.01 10.76 -4.76
C ASN A 161 2.60 12.12 -5.15
N LYS A 162 3.79 12.49 -4.63
CA LYS A 162 4.49 13.75 -4.90
C LYS A 162 5.33 13.74 -6.18
N GLU A 163 5.67 12.57 -6.74
CA GLU A 163 6.27 12.43 -8.08
C GLU A 163 5.27 12.74 -9.23
N ARG A 164 4.44 13.78 -9.05
CA ARG A 164 3.39 14.23 -9.95
C ARG A 164 3.67 15.65 -10.40
#